data_AF-V4L323-F1
#
_entry.id   AF-V4L323-F1
#
_cell.length_a   1.000
_cell.length_b   1.000
_cell.length_c   1.000
_cell.angle_alpha   90.00
_cell.angle_beta   90.00
_cell.angle_gamma   90.00
#
_symmetry.space_group_name_H-M   'P 1'
#
loop_
_entity.id
_entity.type
_entity.pdbx_description
1 polymer ?
#
loop_
_entity_poly.entity_id
_entity_poly.type
_entity_poly.pdbx_seq_one_letter_code
_entity_poly.pdbx_strand_id
1 'polypeptide(L)'
;MKRNDTQQARLKLWRERVIAHTQTLVAKAGHLTGRKLPLPAVHFDLRGQTAGQLRIEPGGQARIRYNAALLLRYEENFVARTVPHEVAHYAAFLCYGRRIKPHGPEWQQLVQALGGDRARCHEYDTEGLRARRTRWFAYHCRCGEHALSSIRHNRICRGTRYLCRRCGEPLRAGPALHCSTPDP
;
A
#
# COMPACT_ATOMS: atom_id res chain seq x y z
N MET A 1 -9.49 -29.87 -16.80
CA MET A 1 -8.38 -29.04 -17.33
C MET A 1 -8.81 -27.70 -17.91
N LYS A 2 -9.84 -27.61 -18.77
CA LYS A 2 -10.19 -26.39 -19.55
C LYS A 2 -10.42 -25.07 -18.79
N ARG A 3 -11.00 -25.08 -17.58
CA ARG A 3 -11.31 -23.84 -16.82
C ARG A 3 -10.07 -23.05 -16.37
N ASN A 4 -8.97 -23.76 -16.09
CA ASN A 4 -7.75 -23.12 -15.60
C ASN A 4 -7.00 -22.41 -16.74
N ASP A 5 -7.00 -23.00 -17.93
CA ASP A 5 -6.35 -22.45 -19.12
C ASP A 5 -7.04 -21.16 -19.61
N THR A 6 -8.38 -21.12 -19.61
CA THR A 6 -9.14 -19.91 -19.97
C THR A 6 -8.90 -18.78 -18.97
N GLN A 7 -8.81 -19.08 -17.68
CA GLN A 7 -8.55 -18.08 -16.65
C GLN A 7 -7.10 -17.57 -16.71
N GLN A 8 -6.14 -18.43 -17.04
CA GLN A 8 -4.75 -18.04 -17.27
C GLN A 8 -4.60 -17.15 -18.51
N ALA A 9 -5.25 -17.50 -19.62
CA ALA A 9 -5.25 -16.67 -20.83
C ALA A 9 -5.87 -15.29 -20.59
N ARG A 10 -7.00 -15.25 -19.87
CA ARG A 10 -7.67 -14.00 -19.48
C ARG A 10 -6.79 -13.15 -18.56
N LEU A 11 -6.11 -13.77 -17.58
CA LEU A 11 -5.15 -13.06 -16.72
C LEU A 11 -3.98 -12.49 -17.52
N LYS A 12 -3.44 -13.25 -18.47
CA LYS A 12 -2.36 -12.80 -19.35
C LYS A 12 -2.77 -11.55 -20.14
N LEU A 13 -3.95 -11.58 -20.77
CA LEU A 13 -4.50 -10.43 -21.50
C LEU A 13 -4.59 -9.19 -20.61
N TRP A 14 -5.17 -9.32 -19.41
CA TRP A 14 -5.32 -8.18 -18.50
C TRP A 14 -3.98 -7.66 -17.97
N ARG A 15 -3.01 -8.55 -17.74
CA ARG A 15 -1.64 -8.14 -17.36
C ARG A 15 -0.99 -7.31 -18.46
N GLU A 16 -1.10 -7.74 -19.71
CA GLU A 16 -0.59 -7.01 -20.87
C GLU A 16 -1.24 -5.63 -20.99
N ARG A 17 -2.58 -5.55 -20.80
CA ARG A 17 -3.31 -4.27 -20.81
C ARG A 17 -2.86 -3.33 -19.68
N VAL A 18 -2.64 -3.84 -18.47
CA VAL A 18 -2.10 -3.06 -17.34
C VAL A 18 -0.69 -2.56 -17.63
N ILE A 19 0.19 -3.39 -18.20
CA ILE A 19 1.57 -3.00 -18.54
C ILE A 19 1.55 -1.90 -19.60
N ALA A 20 0.82 -2.10 -20.70
CA ALA A 20 0.70 -1.13 -21.77
C ALA A 20 0.12 0.21 -21.26
N HIS A 21 -0.94 0.16 -20.45
CA HIS A 21 -1.52 1.36 -19.87
C HIS A 21 -0.57 2.07 -18.91
N THR A 22 0.19 1.32 -18.10
CA THR A 22 1.24 1.87 -17.24
C THR A 22 2.28 2.63 -18.07
N GLN A 23 2.77 2.06 -19.17
CA GLN A 23 3.74 2.71 -20.06
C GLN A 23 3.18 4.01 -20.66
N THR A 24 1.94 3.98 -21.17
CA THR A 24 1.26 5.16 -21.70
C THR A 24 1.12 6.27 -20.65
N LEU A 25 0.70 5.93 -19.44
CA LEU A 25 0.53 6.92 -18.38
C LEU A 25 1.87 7.46 -17.86
N VAL A 26 2.93 6.64 -17.82
CA VAL A 26 4.27 7.11 -17.47
C VAL A 26 4.79 8.10 -18.51
N ALA A 27 4.61 7.82 -19.81
CA ALA A 27 4.96 8.76 -20.88
C ALA A 27 4.16 10.06 -20.74
N LYS A 28 2.84 9.97 -20.55
CA LYS A 28 1.97 11.12 -20.33
C LYS A 28 2.40 11.94 -19.10
N ALA A 29 2.70 11.30 -17.98
CA ALA A 29 3.21 11.96 -16.78
C ALA A 29 4.56 12.65 -17.05
N GLY A 30 5.43 12.04 -17.84
CA GLY A 30 6.69 12.67 -18.26
C GLY A 30 6.48 13.96 -19.04
N HIS A 31 5.55 13.95 -20.00
CA HIS A 31 5.15 15.16 -20.73
C HIS A 31 4.56 16.23 -19.82
N LEU A 32 3.62 15.86 -18.93
CA LEU A 32 2.98 16.79 -17.99
C LEU A 32 3.97 17.44 -17.02
N THR A 33 5.04 16.74 -16.66
CA THR A 33 6.02 17.18 -15.66
C THR A 33 7.28 17.76 -16.27
N GLY A 34 7.42 17.73 -17.61
CA GLY A 34 8.65 18.11 -18.30
C GLY A 34 9.85 17.23 -17.94
N ARG A 35 9.63 15.98 -17.53
CA ARG A 35 10.68 15.06 -17.05
C ARG A 35 10.67 13.76 -17.82
N LYS A 36 11.86 13.20 -18.04
CA LYS A 36 11.99 11.82 -18.50
C LYS A 36 11.79 10.88 -17.32
N LEU A 37 10.66 10.17 -17.29
CA LEU A 37 10.38 9.16 -16.28
C LEU A 37 10.81 7.79 -16.80
N PRO A 38 11.69 7.06 -16.10
CA PRO A 38 11.99 5.67 -16.48
C PRO A 38 10.74 4.81 -16.35
N LEU A 39 10.72 3.65 -17.03
CA LEU A 39 9.63 2.70 -16.85
C LEU A 39 9.85 1.91 -15.54
N PRO A 40 8.86 1.85 -14.64
CA PRO A 40 8.96 1.03 -13.45
C PRO A 40 8.77 -0.45 -13.80
N ALA A 41 9.37 -1.34 -13.02
CA ALA A 41 9.04 -2.76 -13.10
C ALA A 41 7.59 -2.99 -12.66
N VAL A 42 6.82 -3.79 -13.40
CA VAL A 42 5.42 -4.10 -13.09
C VAL A 42 5.31 -5.57 -12.65
N HIS A 43 4.74 -5.80 -11.47
CA HIS A 43 4.55 -7.14 -10.91
C HIS A 43 3.08 -7.38 -10.55
N PHE A 44 2.66 -8.64 -10.57
CA PHE A 44 1.30 -9.08 -10.23
C PHE A 44 1.29 -10.04 -9.04
N ASP A 45 2.12 -9.75 -8.04
CA ASP A 45 2.42 -10.59 -6.88
C ASP A 45 1.81 -10.05 -5.56
N LEU A 46 1.04 -8.96 -5.64
CA LEU A 46 0.37 -8.38 -4.48
C LEU A 46 -0.77 -9.31 -4.03
N ARG A 47 -0.83 -9.57 -2.71
CA ARG A 47 -1.83 -10.44 -2.08
C ARG A 47 -2.63 -9.66 -1.04
N GLY A 48 -3.80 -10.17 -0.70
CA GLY A 48 -4.71 -9.56 0.29
C GLY A 48 -5.67 -8.58 -0.37
N GLN A 49 -6.05 -7.52 0.36
CA GLN A 49 -7.13 -6.60 -0.03
C GLN A 49 -6.64 -5.35 -0.78
N THR A 50 -5.33 -5.14 -0.87
CA THR A 50 -4.76 -4.00 -1.59
C THR A 50 -4.72 -4.28 -3.09
N ALA A 51 -5.19 -3.32 -3.90
CA ALA A 51 -5.22 -3.44 -5.37
C ALA A 51 -3.89 -3.13 -6.04
N GLY A 52 -3.23 -2.04 -5.61
CA GLY A 52 -1.97 -1.56 -6.15
C GLY A 52 -1.01 -1.14 -5.05
N GLN A 53 0.29 -1.15 -5.35
CA GLN A 53 1.32 -0.66 -4.45
C GLN A 53 2.59 -0.28 -5.21
N LEU A 54 2.97 1.00 -5.12
CA LEU A 54 4.32 1.46 -5.43
C LEU A 54 5.32 1.03 -4.34
N ARG A 55 6.48 0.54 -4.77
CA ARG A 55 7.67 0.31 -3.95
C ARG A 55 8.86 1.01 -4.56
N ILE A 56 9.60 1.72 -3.72
CA ILE A 56 10.90 2.29 -4.07
C ILE A 56 11.95 1.56 -3.23
N GLU A 57 12.90 0.92 -3.91
CA GLU A 57 14.02 0.23 -3.28
C GLU A 57 15.07 1.24 -2.77
N PRO A 58 15.95 0.85 -1.82
CA PRO A 58 17.02 1.72 -1.33
C PRO A 58 17.92 2.32 -2.42
N GLY A 59 18.11 1.59 -3.53
CA GLY A 59 18.84 2.05 -4.72
C GLY A 59 18.05 2.94 -5.69
N GLY A 60 16.84 3.38 -5.33
CA GLY A 60 16.00 4.27 -6.15
C GLY A 60 15.20 3.57 -7.25
N GLN A 61 15.39 2.27 -7.45
CA GLN A 61 14.60 1.48 -8.39
C GLN A 61 13.14 1.39 -7.93
N ALA A 62 12.22 1.70 -8.84
CA ALA A 62 10.80 1.67 -8.57
C ALA A 62 10.15 0.42 -9.18
N ARG A 63 9.21 -0.16 -8.43
CA ARG A 63 8.32 -1.20 -8.93
C ARG A 63 6.88 -0.93 -8.51
N ILE A 64 5.95 -1.15 -9.43
CA ILE A 64 4.52 -1.11 -9.16
C ILE A 64 4.02 -2.55 -9.08
N ARG A 65 3.35 -2.88 -7.99
CA ARG A 65 2.81 -4.20 -7.71
C ARG A 65 1.29 -4.14 -7.75
N TYR A 66 0.67 -5.03 -8.49
CA TYR A 66 -0.78 -5.15 -8.63
C TYR A 66 -1.28 -6.48 -8.09
N ASN A 67 -2.53 -6.51 -7.65
CA ASN A 67 -3.19 -7.71 -7.18
C ASN A 67 -3.89 -8.43 -8.34
N ALA A 68 -3.34 -9.58 -8.76
CA ALA A 68 -3.84 -10.35 -9.89
C ALA A 68 -5.29 -10.83 -9.70
N ALA A 69 -5.71 -11.13 -8.47
CA ALA A 69 -7.06 -11.60 -8.19
C ALA A 69 -8.07 -10.45 -8.36
N LEU A 70 -7.73 -9.25 -7.88
CA LEU A 70 -8.56 -8.05 -8.10
C LEU A 70 -8.56 -7.63 -9.57
N LEU A 71 -7.42 -7.74 -10.27
CA LEU A 71 -7.36 -7.48 -11.71
C LEU A 71 -8.32 -8.39 -12.50
N LEU A 72 -8.32 -9.70 -12.22
CA LEU A 72 -9.24 -10.63 -12.88
C LEU A 72 -10.71 -10.37 -12.55
N ARG A 73 -10.99 -9.85 -11.36
CA ARG A 73 -12.36 -9.60 -10.89
C ARG A 73 -12.94 -8.31 -11.46
N TYR A 74 -12.12 -7.27 -11.61
CA TYR A 74 -12.57 -5.91 -11.96
C TYR A 74 -12.09 -5.41 -13.31
N GLU A 75 -11.11 -6.08 -13.92
CA GLU A 75 -10.78 -5.93 -15.34
C GLU A 75 -10.58 -4.47 -15.76
N GLU A 76 -11.44 -3.94 -16.64
CA GLU A 76 -11.35 -2.58 -17.13
C GLU A 76 -11.46 -1.55 -16.00
N ASN A 77 -12.28 -1.81 -14.98
CA ASN A 77 -12.36 -0.94 -13.81
C ASN A 77 -11.05 -0.93 -13.01
N PHE A 78 -10.31 -2.05 -12.98
CA PHE A 78 -8.97 -2.08 -12.40
C PHE A 78 -8.00 -1.24 -13.21
N VAL A 79 -8.00 -1.40 -14.53
CA VAL A 79 -7.14 -0.65 -15.46
C VAL A 79 -7.42 0.86 -15.34
N ALA A 80 -8.68 1.27 -15.41
CA ALA A 80 -9.08 2.68 -15.40
C ALA A 80 -8.87 3.39 -14.06
N ARG A 81 -8.79 2.65 -12.94
CA ARG A 81 -8.72 3.26 -11.59
C ARG A 81 -7.40 3.00 -10.89
N THR A 82 -6.98 1.74 -10.79
CA THR A 82 -5.79 1.36 -10.01
C THR A 82 -4.51 1.75 -10.73
N VAL A 83 -4.46 1.63 -12.06
CA VAL A 83 -3.23 1.94 -12.82
C VAL A 83 -2.89 3.44 -12.76
N PRO A 84 -3.81 4.39 -13.04
CA PRO A 84 -3.51 5.81 -12.86
C PRO A 84 -3.12 6.17 -11.42
N HIS A 85 -3.73 5.53 -10.41
CA HIS A 85 -3.43 5.78 -9.01
C HIS A 85 -1.96 5.48 -8.67
N GLU A 86 -1.48 4.28 -9.04
CA GLU A 86 -0.10 3.88 -8.77
C GLU A 86 0.91 4.64 -9.64
N VAL A 87 0.58 4.93 -10.91
CA VAL A 87 1.43 5.74 -11.78
C VAL A 87 1.54 7.17 -11.26
N ALA A 88 0.47 7.74 -10.70
CA ALA A 88 0.51 9.06 -10.06
C ALA A 88 1.45 9.06 -8.83
N HIS A 89 1.41 8.02 -7.98
CA HIS A 89 2.40 7.89 -6.89
C HIS A 89 3.82 7.83 -7.43
N TYR A 90 4.02 7.09 -8.52
CA TYR A 90 5.34 6.92 -9.12
C TYR A 90 5.88 8.25 -9.69
N ALA A 91 5.09 8.93 -10.51
CA ALA A 91 5.46 10.21 -11.09
C ALA A 91 5.70 11.27 -10.00
N ALA A 92 4.81 11.34 -9.00
CA ALA A 92 4.94 12.28 -7.90
C ALA A 92 6.20 12.01 -7.07
N PHE A 93 6.52 10.74 -6.80
CA PHE A 93 7.77 10.38 -6.14
C PHE A 93 9.00 10.85 -6.92
N LEU A 94 9.04 10.65 -8.24
CA LEU A 94 10.18 11.07 -9.06
C LEU A 94 10.31 12.59 -9.20
N CYS A 95 9.20 13.32 -9.14
CA CYS A 95 9.21 14.78 -9.23
C CYS A 95 9.58 15.45 -7.92
N TYR A 96 9.11 14.92 -6.79
CA TYR A 96 9.14 15.61 -5.49
C TYR A 96 9.94 14.85 -4.40
N GLY A 97 10.39 13.63 -4.69
CA GLY A 97 11.24 12.84 -3.82
C GLY A 97 10.54 12.22 -2.60
N ARG A 98 11.36 11.69 -1.68
CA ARG A 98 10.89 10.84 -0.55
C ARG A 98 10.02 11.54 0.48
N ARG A 99 10.02 12.88 0.53
CA ARG A 99 9.26 13.66 1.53
C ARG A 99 7.84 13.98 1.07
N ILE A 100 7.47 13.60 -0.16
CA ILE A 100 6.12 13.83 -0.66
C ILE A 100 5.07 13.17 0.24
N LYS A 101 3.99 13.90 0.50
CA LYS A 101 2.85 13.36 1.25
C LYS A 101 2.09 12.37 0.35
N PRO A 102 1.83 11.13 0.81
CA PRO A 102 0.94 10.23 0.11
C PRO A 102 -0.41 10.91 -0.11
N HIS A 103 -0.88 10.90 -1.35
CA HIS A 103 -2.15 11.51 -1.76
C HIS A 103 -2.25 13.03 -1.48
N GLY A 104 -1.11 13.73 -1.39
CA GLY A 104 -1.03 15.19 -1.26
C GLY A 104 -1.41 15.95 -2.55
N PRO A 105 -1.38 17.28 -2.54
CA PRO A 105 -1.78 18.11 -3.68
C PRO A 105 -1.10 17.74 -4.99
N GLU A 106 0.20 17.43 -4.95
CA GLU A 106 1.00 17.06 -6.13
C GLU A 106 0.51 15.75 -6.75
N TRP A 107 0.24 14.75 -5.90
CA TRP A 107 -0.35 13.49 -6.33
C TRP A 107 -1.75 13.69 -6.88
N GLN A 108 -2.58 14.52 -6.22
CA GLN A 108 -3.96 14.78 -6.62
C GLN A 108 -4.06 15.43 -8.01
N GLN A 109 -3.16 16.35 -8.32
CA GLN A 109 -3.08 16.95 -9.65
C GLN A 109 -2.66 15.92 -10.70
N LEU A 110 -1.64 15.12 -10.40
CA LEU A 110 -1.14 14.09 -11.32
C LEU A 110 -2.20 13.01 -11.60
N VAL A 111 -2.85 12.46 -10.58
CA VAL A 111 -3.86 11.40 -10.79
C VAL A 111 -5.02 11.90 -11.64
N GLN A 112 -5.47 13.14 -11.42
CA GLN A 112 -6.54 13.75 -12.22
C GLN A 112 -6.09 13.98 -13.67
N ALA A 113 -4.89 14.52 -13.87
CA ALA A 113 -4.35 14.74 -15.21
C ALA A 113 -4.12 13.43 -15.98
N LEU A 114 -3.84 12.33 -15.27
CA LEU A 114 -3.73 10.99 -15.83
C LEU A 114 -5.09 10.31 -16.11
N GLY A 115 -6.20 10.95 -15.77
CA GLY A 115 -7.55 10.42 -15.99
C GLY A 115 -8.07 9.52 -14.86
N GLY A 116 -7.38 9.49 -13.72
CA GLY A 116 -7.83 8.82 -12.51
C GLY A 116 -8.62 9.74 -11.58
N ASP A 117 -9.18 9.15 -10.53
CA ASP A 117 -9.94 9.85 -9.49
C ASP A 117 -9.03 10.19 -8.29
N ARG A 118 -9.29 11.34 -7.66
CA ARG A 118 -8.61 11.82 -6.43
C ARG A 118 -9.02 11.01 -5.20
N ALA A 119 -10.07 10.19 -5.28
CA ALA A 119 -10.50 9.34 -4.19
C ALA A 119 -9.36 8.39 -3.75
N ARG A 120 -9.03 8.45 -2.45
CA ARG A 120 -7.93 7.68 -1.84
C ARG A 120 -8.19 6.18 -1.80
N CYS A 121 -9.45 5.81 -1.64
CA CYS A 121 -9.90 4.43 -1.57
C CYS A 121 -10.90 4.19 -2.69
N HIS A 122 -10.61 3.21 -3.54
CA HIS A 122 -11.62 2.58 -4.36
C HIS A 122 -12.03 1.31 -3.65
N GLU A 123 -13.32 1.21 -3.35
CA GLU A 123 -13.87 0.08 -2.64
C GLU A 123 -14.07 -1.05 -3.65
N TYR A 124 -13.02 -1.85 -3.84
CA TYR A 124 -13.18 -3.16 -4.45
C TYR A 124 -13.83 -4.08 -3.41
N ASP A 125 -14.83 -4.86 -3.83
CA ASP A 125 -15.27 -6.00 -3.03
C ASP A 125 -14.12 -7.01 -2.93
N THR A 126 -13.64 -7.13 -1.70
CA THR A 126 -12.52 -8.01 -1.34
C THR A 126 -12.98 -9.30 -0.65
N GLU A 127 -14.29 -9.59 -0.67
CA GLU A 127 -14.82 -10.85 -0.19
C GLU A 127 -14.11 -12.03 -0.86
N GLY A 128 -13.76 -13.04 -0.06
CA GLY A 128 -12.97 -14.20 -0.49
C GLY A 128 -11.46 -13.97 -0.59
N LEU A 129 -10.98 -12.71 -0.58
CA LEU A 129 -9.55 -12.43 -0.49
C LEU A 129 -9.09 -12.51 0.96
N ARG A 130 -8.18 -13.45 1.26
CA ARG A 130 -7.61 -13.57 2.60
C ARG A 130 -6.75 -12.34 2.93
N ALA A 131 -7.30 -11.43 3.74
CA ALA A 131 -6.51 -10.41 4.40
C ALA A 131 -5.57 -11.08 5.42
N ARG A 132 -4.35 -10.55 5.57
CA ARG A 132 -3.48 -10.98 6.66
C ARG A 132 -4.15 -10.56 7.97
N ARG A 133 -4.51 -11.52 8.83
CA ARG A 133 -5.00 -11.21 10.17
C ARG A 133 -3.95 -10.39 10.91
N THR A 134 -4.32 -9.19 11.34
CA THR A 134 -3.48 -8.36 12.21
C THR A 134 -3.31 -9.07 13.53
N ARG A 135 -2.07 -9.47 13.85
CA ARG A 135 -1.74 -9.97 15.18
C ARG A 135 -1.63 -8.78 16.14
N TRP A 136 -2.16 -8.95 17.34
CA TRP A 136 -2.10 -7.98 18.42
C TRP A 136 -1.14 -8.49 19.49
N PHE A 137 -0.37 -7.59 20.09
CA PHE A 137 0.64 -7.87 21.10
C PHE A 137 0.34 -7.04 22.34
N ALA A 138 0.42 -7.66 23.51
CA ALA A 138 0.22 -6.99 24.80
C ALA A 138 1.39 -6.06 25.13
N TYR A 139 1.05 -4.86 25.58
CA TYR A 139 1.95 -3.83 26.07
C TYR A 139 1.32 -3.15 27.29
N HIS A 140 2.13 -2.48 28.11
CA HIS A 140 1.66 -1.72 29.26
C HIS A 140 2.40 -0.38 29.44
N CYS A 141 1.73 0.54 30.13
CA CYS A 141 2.24 1.79 30.72
C CYS A 141 1.93 1.78 32.22
N ARG A 142 2.35 2.83 32.94
CA ARG A 142 1.84 3.12 34.30
C ARG A 142 0.30 3.20 34.38
N CYS A 143 -0.32 3.56 33.27
CA CYS A 143 -1.75 3.83 33.15
C CYS A 143 -2.61 2.61 32.72
N GLY A 144 -2.01 1.43 32.56
CA GLY A 144 -2.71 0.20 32.18
C GLY A 144 -2.18 -0.47 30.92
N GLU A 145 -3.00 -1.38 30.38
CA GLU A 145 -2.65 -2.26 29.26
C GLU A 145 -3.08 -1.72 27.89
N HIS A 146 -2.38 -2.19 26.86
CA HIS A 146 -2.55 -1.80 25.47
C HIS A 146 -2.33 -2.99 24.53
N ALA A 147 -3.20 -3.13 23.54
CA ALA A 147 -2.97 -4.02 22.41
C ALA A 147 -2.33 -3.25 21.25
N LEU A 148 -1.07 -3.57 20.91
CA LEU A 148 -0.39 -3.00 19.76
C LEU A 148 -0.46 -3.95 18.57
N SER A 149 -0.77 -3.41 17.39
CA SER A 149 -0.74 -4.19 16.15
C SER A 149 0.68 -4.68 15.85
N SER A 150 0.79 -5.76 15.08
CA SER A 150 2.06 -6.31 14.60
C SER A 150 2.97 -5.27 13.93
N ILE A 151 2.41 -4.24 13.30
CA ILE A 151 3.16 -3.12 12.72
C ILE A 151 3.87 -2.32 13.81
N ARG A 152 3.15 -1.90 14.85
CA ARG A 152 3.74 -1.13 15.96
C ARG A 152 4.72 -1.99 16.76
N HIS A 153 4.37 -3.24 17.04
CA HIS A 153 5.27 -4.20 17.68
C HIS A 153 6.58 -4.34 16.91
N ASN A 154 6.54 -4.60 15.60
CA ASN A 154 7.75 -4.73 14.79
C ASN A 154 8.59 -3.44 14.70
N ARG A 155 7.97 -2.27 14.79
CA ARG A 155 8.69 -0.99 14.87
C ARG A 155 9.41 -0.85 16.22
N ILE A 156 8.77 -1.27 17.31
CA ILE A 156 9.39 -1.30 18.64
C ILE A 156 10.57 -2.25 18.67
N CYS A 157 10.44 -3.46 18.12
CA CYS A 157 11.55 -4.41 17.98
C CYS A 157 12.72 -3.88 17.13
N ARG A 158 12.49 -2.86 16.30
CA ARG A 158 13.52 -2.14 15.51
C ARG A 158 14.00 -0.84 16.17
N GLY A 159 13.66 -0.61 17.44
CA GLY A 159 14.12 0.53 18.24
C GLY A 159 13.19 1.76 18.24
N THR A 160 12.03 1.71 17.59
CA THR A 160 11.05 2.82 17.70
C THR A 160 10.43 2.85 19.09
N ARG A 161 10.42 4.01 19.75
CA ARG A 161 9.72 4.19 21.02
C ARG A 161 8.32 4.78 20.78
N TYR A 162 7.31 4.16 21.38
CA TYR A 162 5.93 4.69 21.38
C TYR A 162 5.55 5.11 22.80
N LEU A 163 4.93 6.28 22.92
CA LEU A 163 4.42 6.81 24.18
C LEU A 163 2.92 6.58 24.28
N CYS A 164 2.44 6.33 25.51
CA CYS A 164 1.02 6.26 25.78
C CYS A 164 0.38 7.64 25.61
N ARG A 165 -0.75 7.69 24.89
CA ARG A 165 -1.51 8.93 24.70
C ARG A 165 -2.19 9.46 25.97
N ARG A 166 -2.32 8.62 27.00
CA ARG A 166 -2.99 8.98 28.26
C ARG A 166 -2.02 9.57 29.29
N CYS A 167 -0.88 8.92 29.51
CA CYS A 167 0.06 9.35 30.55
C CYS A 167 1.43 9.83 30.02
N GLY A 168 1.68 9.75 28.71
CA GLY A 168 2.97 10.12 28.12
C GLY A 168 4.11 9.11 28.33
N GLU A 169 3.92 8.07 29.16
CA GLU A 169 4.96 7.08 29.45
C GLU A 169 5.24 6.13 28.27
N PRO A 170 6.48 5.61 28.13
CA PRO A 170 6.82 4.60 27.14
C PRO A 170 6.01 3.31 27.31
N LEU A 171 5.55 2.76 26.19
CA LEU A 171 4.89 1.45 26.15
C LEU A 171 5.93 0.33 26.23
N ARG A 172 5.78 -0.56 27.21
CA ARG A 172 6.65 -1.72 27.46
C ARG A 172 5.95 -3.01 27.04
N ALA A 173 6.69 -3.96 26.48
CA ALA A 173 6.13 -5.24 26.03
C ALA A 173 5.70 -6.10 27.22
N GLY A 174 4.62 -6.86 27.04
CA GLY A 174 4.04 -7.73 28.06
C GLY A 174 2.81 -7.10 28.74
N PRO A 175 2.02 -7.93 29.45
CA PRO A 175 0.92 -7.43 30.28
C PRO A 175 1.44 -6.52 31.40
N ALA A 176 0.57 -5.73 32.01
CA ALA A 176 0.96 -4.95 33.17
C ALA A 176 1.44 -5.91 34.26
N LEU A 177 2.59 -5.61 34.88
CA LEU A 177 2.95 -6.27 36.13
C LEU A 177 1.94 -5.79 37.16
N HIS A 178 0.94 -6.63 37.44
CA HIS A 178 0.06 -6.46 38.59
C HIS A 178 0.98 -6.37 39.82
N CYS A 179 1.13 -5.17 40.36
CA CYS A 179 1.69 -5.02 41.68
C CYS A 179 0.58 -5.48 42.62
N SER A 180 0.61 -6.77 42.99
CA SER A 180 -0.14 -7.25 44.14
C SER A 180 0.41 -6.49 45.34
N THR A 181 -0.30 -5.47 45.81
CA THR A 181 -0.06 -4.97 47.16
C THR A 181 -0.33 -6.15 48.10
N PRO A 182 0.57 -6.50 49.02
CA PRO A 182 0.17 -7.30 50.16
C PRO A 182 -0.87 -6.47 50.93
N ASP A 183 -2.07 -7.03 51.11
CA ASP A 183 -3.07 -6.45 52.00
C ASP A 183 -2.51 -6.39 53.44
N PRO A 184 -2.89 -5.36 54.22
CA PRO A 184 -2.34 -5.07 55.54
C PRO A 184 -2.63 -6.13 56.60
#